data_AF-A0AAD7H7D9-F1
#
_entry.id   AF-A0AAD7H7D9-F1
#
_cell.length_a   1.000
_cell.length_b   1.000
_cell.length_c   1.000
_cell.angle_alpha   90.00
_cell.angle_beta   90.00
_cell.angle_gamma   90.00
#
_symmetry.space_group_name_H-M   'P 1'
#
loop_
_entity.id
_entity.type
_entity.pdbx_description
1 polymer ?
#
loop_
_entity_poly.entity_id
_entity_poly.type
_entity_poly.pdbx_seq_one_letter_code
_entity_poly.pdbx_strand_id
1 'polypeptide(L)'
;MDANNTFKLSDWLDKGKEWASAPPMLRKIAAVVFAVPQELEFTLLPSPSLSIAKMLDFTLPLEHPSSNAPKPTQYFSRNAPDISDSDLLLRVRCLPIPDKKTVHKLQACSRQAWMDGAQSVMYSHLGGVESHFPPWILSYWAAVIDIKRNARLPLGKCREWLRGFSKLGSKNPQRSALAQQALLMLTMVPWGCSKPAGLSDSEPFYTLWRFLGTHWLSGSQMDDMLELLHYKIDTSPT
;
A
#
# COMPACT_ATOMS: atom_id res chain seq x y z
N MET A 1 41.75 21.27 14.40
CA MET A 1 40.43 21.85 14.74
C MET A 1 39.75 22.09 13.41
N ASP A 2 39.08 21.07 12.89
CA ASP A 2 38.57 21.08 11.53
C ASP A 2 37.25 21.82 11.49
N ALA A 3 37.24 22.91 10.74
CA ALA A 3 36.08 23.77 10.56
C ALA A 3 34.90 22.95 10.03
N ASN A 4 33.79 22.98 10.77
CA ASN A 4 32.44 22.55 10.42
C ASN A 4 32.20 22.48 8.91
N ASN A 5 32.38 21.30 8.32
CA ASN A 5 31.96 21.03 6.95
C ASN A 5 30.44 20.81 6.96
N THR A 6 29.69 21.89 7.06
CA THR A 6 28.23 21.88 7.09
C THR A 6 27.71 21.34 5.76
N PHE A 7 27.00 20.22 5.79
CA PHE A 7 26.37 19.64 4.60
C PHE A 7 25.38 20.64 3.98
N LYS A 8 25.57 20.99 2.71
CA LYS A 8 24.67 21.85 1.94
C LYS A 8 23.95 21.05 0.87
N LEU A 9 22.61 21.02 0.93
CA LEU A 9 21.78 20.30 -0.04
C LEU A 9 21.95 20.87 -1.48
N SER A 10 22.16 22.18 -1.59
CA SER A 10 22.41 22.88 -2.86
C SER A 10 23.64 22.40 -3.62
N ASP A 11 24.60 21.79 -2.93
CA ASP A 11 25.83 21.28 -3.55
C ASP A 11 25.60 19.93 -4.25
N TRP A 12 24.41 19.36 -4.09
CA TRP A 12 24.03 18.05 -4.64
C TRP A 12 22.91 18.15 -5.67
N LEU A 13 21.93 19.02 -5.46
CA LEU A 13 20.79 19.18 -6.37
C LEU A 13 21.20 19.95 -7.64
N ASP A 14 20.79 19.43 -8.80
CA ASP A 14 21.01 19.98 -10.14
C ASP A 14 22.50 20.17 -10.49
N LYS A 15 23.36 19.26 -10.01
CA LYS A 15 24.81 19.27 -10.26
C LYS A 15 25.31 18.15 -11.17
N GLY A 16 24.41 17.42 -11.83
CA GLY A 16 24.76 16.28 -12.69
C GLY A 16 25.42 15.11 -11.94
N LYS A 17 25.18 15.01 -10.63
CA LYS A 17 25.71 13.93 -9.79
C LYS A 17 24.80 12.72 -9.84
N GLU A 18 25.38 11.53 -9.72
CA GLU A 18 24.62 10.28 -9.70
C GLU A 18 24.15 9.92 -8.28
N TRP A 19 22.91 9.44 -8.16
CA TRP A 19 22.31 8.97 -6.90
C TRP A 19 23.12 7.83 -6.25
N ALA A 20 23.77 6.98 -7.05
CA ALA A 20 24.63 5.92 -6.53
C ALA A 20 25.75 6.48 -5.62
N SER A 21 26.25 7.67 -5.93
CA SER A 21 27.30 8.38 -5.17
C SER A 21 26.76 9.24 -4.00
N ALA A 22 25.44 9.27 -3.79
CA ALA A 22 24.81 10.11 -2.77
C ALA A 22 25.26 9.73 -1.35
N PRO A 23 25.71 10.70 -0.52
CA PRO A 23 26.16 10.45 0.84
C PRO A 23 24.98 10.05 1.75
N PRO A 24 25.25 9.37 2.89
CA PRO A 24 24.19 8.91 3.79
C PRO A 24 23.22 10.00 4.25
N MET A 25 23.71 11.23 4.46
CA MET A 25 22.84 12.36 4.85
C MET A 25 21.83 12.72 3.76
N LEU A 26 22.26 12.77 2.48
CA LEU A 26 21.37 13.03 1.36
C LEU A 26 20.31 11.92 1.21
N ARG A 27 20.71 10.67 1.47
CA ARG A 27 19.79 9.52 1.47
C ARG A 27 18.70 9.65 2.54
N LYS A 28 19.04 10.11 3.74
CA LYS A 28 18.08 10.39 4.82
C LYS A 28 17.11 11.51 4.44
N ILE A 29 17.61 12.61 3.86
CA ILE A 29 16.76 13.72 3.40
C ILE A 29 15.78 13.23 2.33
N ALA A 30 16.26 12.48 1.33
CA ALA A 30 15.39 11.92 0.30
C ALA A 30 14.34 10.96 0.89
N ALA A 31 14.68 10.18 1.92
CA ALA A 31 13.70 9.33 2.59
C ALA A 31 12.53 10.16 3.16
N VAL A 32 12.83 11.32 3.77
CA VAL A 32 11.82 12.24 4.29
C VAL A 32 11.00 12.90 3.17
N VAL A 33 11.67 13.41 2.12
CA VAL A 33 11.00 14.10 0.98
C VAL A 33 9.96 13.21 0.31
N PHE A 34 10.23 11.90 0.24
CA PHE A 34 9.34 10.94 -0.40
C PHE A 34 8.46 10.17 0.60
N ALA A 35 8.56 10.41 1.91
CA ALA A 35 7.64 9.83 2.88
C ALA A 35 6.30 10.55 2.81
N VAL A 36 5.20 9.80 2.84
CA VAL A 36 3.87 10.40 2.98
C VAL A 36 3.80 11.07 4.36
N PRO A 37 3.40 12.34 4.47
CA PRO A 37 3.26 13.00 5.76
C PRO A 37 2.29 12.23 6.66
N GLN A 38 2.67 12.06 7.93
CA GLN A 38 1.93 11.22 8.89
C GLN A 38 0.49 11.72 9.09
N GLU A 39 0.29 13.03 9.03
CA GLU A 39 -1.00 13.69 9.16
C GLU A 39 -1.95 13.34 7.99
N LEU A 40 -1.37 13.12 6.81
CA LEU A 40 -2.11 12.80 5.60
C LEU A 40 -2.32 11.29 5.44
N GLU A 41 -1.45 10.48 6.01
CA GLU A 41 -1.47 9.02 5.87
C GLU A 41 -2.82 8.43 6.31
N PHE A 42 -3.33 8.82 7.49
CA PHE A 42 -4.62 8.35 8.01
C PHE A 42 -5.84 8.83 7.21
N THR A 43 -5.67 9.89 6.41
CA THR A 43 -6.72 10.45 5.56
C THR A 43 -6.72 9.80 4.17
N LEU A 44 -5.54 9.49 3.66
CA LEU A 44 -5.32 8.99 2.30
C LEU A 44 -5.35 7.46 2.20
N LEU A 45 -4.94 6.76 3.26
CA LEU A 45 -4.83 5.31 3.30
C LEU A 45 -5.72 4.75 4.43
N PRO A 46 -6.26 3.52 4.27
CA PRO A 46 -7.01 2.87 5.34
C PRO A 46 -6.09 2.62 6.54
N SER A 47 -6.42 3.17 7.71
CA SER A 47 -5.63 2.93 8.93
C SER A 47 -5.53 1.42 9.23
N PRO A 48 -4.37 0.89 9.65
CA PRO A 48 -4.19 -0.52 10.03
C PRO A 48 -5.19 -1.03 11.09
N SER A 49 -5.74 -0.12 11.90
CA SER A 49 -6.74 -0.42 12.94
C SER A 49 -8.17 -0.56 12.40
N LEU A 50 -8.44 -0.20 11.13
CA LEU A 50 -9.75 -0.41 10.52
C LEU A 50 -10.04 -1.90 10.41
N SER A 51 -11.29 -2.29 10.64
CA SER A 51 -11.68 -3.67 10.36
C SER A 51 -11.57 -3.99 8.88
N ILE A 52 -11.38 -5.26 8.54
CA ILE A 52 -11.32 -5.72 7.14
C ILE A 52 -12.52 -5.21 6.34
N ALA A 53 -13.74 -5.29 6.90
CA ALA A 53 -14.94 -4.79 6.26
C ALA A 53 -14.84 -3.29 5.93
N LYS A 54 -14.42 -2.46 6.90
CA LYS A 54 -14.24 -1.01 6.69
C LYS A 54 -13.12 -0.71 5.69
N MET A 55 -12.02 -1.46 5.70
CA MET A 55 -10.94 -1.33 4.73
C MET A 55 -11.43 -1.65 3.30
N LEU A 56 -12.25 -2.70 3.14
CA LEU A 56 -12.84 -3.06 1.86
C LEU A 56 -13.80 -1.98 1.32
N ASP A 57 -14.42 -1.22 2.20
CA ASP A 57 -15.35 -0.14 1.82
C ASP A 57 -14.65 1.23 1.73
N PHE A 58 -13.42 1.36 2.21
CA PHE A 58 -12.60 2.57 2.09
C PHE A 58 -12.41 2.97 0.61
N THR A 59 -12.53 4.24 0.27
CA THR A 59 -12.36 4.70 -1.12
C THR A 59 -10.87 4.85 -1.46
N LEU A 60 -10.39 4.09 -2.43
CA LEU A 60 -9.05 4.20 -3.00
C LEU A 60 -9.15 4.68 -4.47
N PRO A 61 -8.22 5.51 -4.96
CA PRO A 61 -8.26 6.03 -6.32
C PRO A 61 -8.17 4.90 -7.34
N LEU A 62 -8.78 5.03 -8.52
CA LEU A 62 -8.75 4.02 -9.58
C LEU A 62 -7.36 3.90 -10.23
N GLU A 63 -7.03 2.74 -10.80
CA GLU A 63 -5.82 2.60 -11.63
C GLU A 63 -6.16 3.02 -13.07
N HIS A 64 -5.32 3.86 -13.67
CA HIS A 64 -5.44 4.23 -15.08
C HIS A 64 -4.86 3.13 -15.98
N PRO A 65 -5.57 2.72 -17.05
CA PRO A 65 -5.06 1.71 -17.98
C PRO A 65 -3.80 2.19 -18.70
N SER A 66 -2.83 1.28 -18.87
CA SER A 66 -1.48 1.58 -19.40
C SER A 66 -1.41 1.69 -20.94
N SER A 67 -2.51 1.96 -21.64
CA SER A 67 -2.53 1.88 -23.12
C SER A 67 -1.48 2.76 -23.79
N ASN A 68 -1.14 3.92 -23.21
CA ASN A 68 -0.07 4.80 -23.65
C ASN A 68 0.64 5.46 -22.45
N ALA A 69 1.40 4.69 -21.67
CA ALA A 69 2.12 5.25 -20.52
C ALA A 69 3.19 6.28 -20.97
N PRO A 70 3.15 7.52 -20.46
CA PRO A 70 4.19 8.52 -20.71
C PRO A 70 5.58 8.03 -20.28
N LYS A 71 6.62 8.65 -20.83
CA LYS A 71 8.00 8.39 -20.38
C LYS A 71 8.14 8.83 -18.91
N PRO A 72 8.93 8.12 -18.08
CA PRO A 72 9.12 8.48 -16.67
C PRO A 72 9.54 9.93 -16.46
N THR A 73 10.38 10.48 -17.35
CA THR A 73 10.84 11.87 -17.29
C THR A 73 9.71 12.90 -17.41
N GLN A 74 8.59 12.55 -18.05
CA GLN A 74 7.44 13.46 -18.21
C GLN A 74 6.63 13.59 -16.91
N TYR A 75 6.85 12.73 -15.92
CA TYR A 75 6.18 12.83 -14.62
C TYR A 75 6.90 13.76 -13.65
N PHE A 76 8.15 14.15 -13.92
CA PHE A 76 8.93 14.96 -13.00
C PHE A 76 9.02 16.39 -13.52
N SER A 77 8.82 17.35 -12.63
CA SER A 77 8.90 18.78 -12.95
C SER A 77 9.86 19.49 -12.00
N ARG A 78 10.56 20.49 -12.55
CA ARG A 78 11.43 21.39 -11.76
C ARG A 78 10.62 22.45 -11.00
N ASN A 79 9.35 22.61 -11.32
CA ASN A 79 8.45 23.54 -10.63
C ASN A 79 8.13 23.01 -9.23
N ALA A 80 7.96 23.92 -8.27
CA ALA A 80 7.50 23.57 -6.94
C ALA A 80 6.07 22.98 -6.96
N PRO A 81 5.69 22.15 -5.98
CA PRO A 81 4.31 21.67 -5.84
C PRO A 81 3.30 22.82 -5.68
N ASP A 82 2.05 22.59 -6.08
CA ASP A 82 0.94 23.52 -5.87
C ASP A 82 0.45 23.40 -4.41
N ILE A 83 0.82 24.33 -3.52
CA ILE A 83 0.71 24.22 -2.04
C ILE A 83 -0.72 24.49 -1.48
N SER A 84 -1.81 24.29 -2.22
CA SER A 84 -3.16 24.46 -1.64
C SER A 84 -3.63 23.19 -0.91
N ASP A 85 -3.40 23.11 0.41
CA ASP A 85 -3.60 21.89 1.21
C ASP A 85 -5.01 21.27 1.13
N SER A 86 -6.08 22.08 1.09
CA SER A 86 -7.46 21.56 1.08
C SER A 86 -7.82 20.88 -0.24
N ASP A 87 -7.43 21.47 -1.37
CA ASP A 87 -7.73 20.95 -2.71
C ASP A 87 -6.80 19.78 -3.08
N LEU A 88 -5.58 19.78 -2.54
CA LEU A 88 -4.60 18.73 -2.79
C LEU A 88 -5.14 17.37 -2.35
N LEU A 89 -5.70 17.27 -1.15
CA LEU A 89 -6.21 16.00 -0.63
C LEU A 89 -7.38 15.45 -1.45
N LEU A 90 -8.31 16.32 -1.84
CA LEU A 90 -9.44 15.92 -2.68
C LEU A 90 -8.93 15.40 -4.03
N ARG A 91 -8.00 16.11 -4.67
CA ARG A 91 -7.40 15.71 -5.95
C ARG A 91 -6.67 14.37 -5.82
N VAL A 92 -5.81 14.20 -4.81
CA VAL A 92 -5.04 12.97 -4.61
C VAL A 92 -5.95 11.74 -4.42
N ARG A 93 -7.09 11.90 -3.73
CA ARG A 93 -8.06 10.81 -3.51
C ARG A 93 -8.89 10.48 -4.75
N CYS A 94 -9.18 11.47 -5.59
CA CYS A 94 -10.09 11.31 -6.73
C CYS A 94 -9.38 11.00 -8.04
N LEU A 95 -8.14 11.47 -8.23
CA LEU A 95 -7.42 11.29 -9.48
C LEU A 95 -6.97 9.83 -9.66
N PRO A 96 -7.18 9.23 -10.84
CA PRO A 96 -6.67 7.89 -11.12
C PRO A 96 -5.14 7.86 -11.02
N ILE A 97 -4.59 6.80 -10.41
CA ILE A 97 -3.14 6.57 -10.27
C ILE A 97 -2.60 5.81 -11.48
N PRO A 98 -1.29 5.91 -11.79
CA PRO A 98 -0.68 5.08 -12.82
C PRO A 98 -0.73 3.59 -12.46
N ASP A 99 -0.52 2.73 -13.46
CA ASP A 99 -0.45 1.29 -13.23
C ASP A 99 0.79 0.86 -12.41
N LYS A 100 0.77 -0.37 -11.88
CA LYS A 100 1.88 -0.92 -11.09
C LYS A 100 3.24 -0.82 -11.78
N LYS A 101 3.30 -1.10 -13.09
CA LYS A 101 4.56 -1.10 -13.85
C LYS A 101 5.13 0.31 -13.95
N THR A 102 4.29 1.31 -14.18
CA THR A 102 4.68 2.71 -14.25
C THR A 102 5.12 3.22 -12.89
N VAL A 103 4.34 2.99 -11.82
CA VAL A 103 4.72 3.42 -10.47
C VAL A 103 6.07 2.83 -10.04
N HIS A 104 6.32 1.55 -10.33
CA HIS A 104 7.62 0.92 -10.03
C HIS A 104 8.78 1.59 -10.80
N LYS A 105 8.60 1.88 -12.09
CA LYS A 105 9.60 2.62 -12.89
C LYS A 105 9.86 4.02 -12.33
N LEU A 106 8.80 4.73 -11.93
CA LEU A 106 8.91 6.07 -11.34
C LEU A 106 9.64 6.03 -10.00
N GLN A 107 9.34 5.07 -9.13
CA GLN A 107 10.06 4.91 -7.87
C GLN A 107 11.56 4.64 -8.11
N ALA A 108 11.89 3.79 -9.07
CA ALA A 108 13.26 3.44 -9.41
C ALA A 108 14.10 4.64 -9.88
N CYS A 109 13.51 5.58 -10.64
CA CYS A 109 14.22 6.77 -11.11
C CYS A 109 14.00 8.03 -10.26
N SER A 110 13.06 8.00 -9.30
CA SER A 110 12.65 9.17 -8.51
C SER A 110 13.78 9.89 -7.79
N ARG A 111 14.72 9.12 -7.24
CA ARG A 111 15.85 9.66 -6.48
C ARG A 111 16.85 10.38 -7.36
N GLN A 112 17.10 9.84 -8.56
CA GLN A 112 17.92 10.50 -9.55
C GLN A 112 17.23 11.76 -10.08
N ALA A 113 15.93 11.68 -10.44
CA ALA A 113 15.18 12.83 -10.91
C ALA A 113 15.15 13.99 -9.89
N TRP A 114 14.99 13.68 -8.61
CA TRP A 114 15.08 14.67 -7.53
C TRP A 114 16.48 15.28 -7.43
N MET A 115 17.54 14.47 -7.51
CA MET A 115 18.92 14.98 -7.59
C MET A 115 19.17 15.84 -8.84
N ASP A 116 18.50 15.56 -9.95
CA ASP A 116 18.56 16.34 -11.19
C ASP A 116 17.69 17.61 -11.14
N GLY A 117 17.17 17.97 -9.96
CA GLY A 117 16.46 19.21 -9.70
C GLY A 117 14.94 19.13 -9.82
N ALA A 118 14.35 17.93 -9.99
CA ALA A 118 12.89 17.80 -9.92
C ALA A 118 12.38 18.08 -8.50
N GLN A 119 11.40 18.97 -8.40
CA GLN A 119 10.78 19.37 -7.13
C GLN A 119 9.37 18.80 -6.94
N SER A 120 8.72 18.40 -8.03
CA SER A 120 7.34 17.90 -8.01
C SER A 120 7.11 16.79 -9.02
N VAL A 121 5.95 16.14 -8.88
CA VAL A 121 5.47 15.05 -9.72
C VAL A 121 4.14 15.44 -10.37
N MET A 122 3.97 15.14 -11.64
CA MET A 122 2.78 15.45 -12.44
C MET A 122 1.98 14.18 -12.77
N TYR A 123 0.67 14.33 -12.96
CA TYR A 123 -0.23 13.25 -13.42
C TYR A 123 -0.22 13.13 -14.95
N SER A 124 0.96 12.94 -15.53
CA SER A 124 1.17 13.02 -16.98
C SER A 124 0.40 11.96 -17.78
N HIS A 125 -0.10 10.91 -17.14
CA HIS A 125 -0.95 9.89 -17.76
C HIS A 125 -2.40 10.32 -17.97
N LEU A 126 -2.87 11.38 -17.31
CA LEU A 126 -4.28 11.80 -17.42
C LEU A 126 -4.55 12.75 -18.59
N GLY A 127 -3.52 13.39 -19.15
CA GLY A 127 -3.67 14.44 -20.16
C GLY A 127 -4.36 15.70 -19.60
N GLY A 128 -3.78 16.87 -19.84
CA GLY A 128 -4.41 18.15 -19.46
C GLY A 128 -4.42 18.49 -17.95
N VAL A 129 -3.85 17.63 -17.09
CA VAL A 129 -3.60 17.97 -15.68
C VAL A 129 -2.19 18.57 -15.57
N GLU A 130 -2.12 19.90 -15.48
CA GLU A 130 -0.86 20.64 -15.32
C GLU A 130 -0.45 20.85 -13.85
N SER A 131 -1.14 20.22 -12.91
CA SER A 131 -0.86 20.37 -11.48
C SER A 131 0.42 19.65 -11.05
N HIS A 132 1.13 20.27 -10.11
CA HIS A 132 2.40 19.83 -9.54
C HIS A 132 2.15 19.27 -8.13
N PHE A 133 2.39 17.97 -7.95
CA PHE A 133 2.19 17.28 -6.67
C PHE A 133 3.52 17.09 -5.95
N PRO A 134 3.53 17.02 -4.61
CA PRO A 134 4.74 16.73 -3.86
C PRO A 134 5.35 15.35 -4.22
N PRO A 135 6.68 15.18 -4.08
CA PRO A 135 7.35 13.91 -4.41
C PRO A 135 6.84 12.69 -3.66
N TRP A 136 6.31 12.86 -2.44
CA TRP A 136 5.73 11.77 -1.64
C TRP A 136 4.53 11.09 -2.32
N ILE A 137 3.93 11.70 -3.36
CA ILE A 137 2.83 11.11 -4.11
C ILE A 137 3.19 9.74 -4.72
N LEU A 138 4.47 9.52 -5.05
CA LEU A 138 4.93 8.23 -5.55
C LEU A 138 4.82 7.12 -4.51
N SER A 139 5.13 7.44 -3.25
CA SER A 139 4.99 6.50 -2.12
C SER A 139 3.51 6.22 -1.83
N TYR A 140 2.66 7.25 -1.93
CA TYR A 140 1.21 7.09 -1.85
C TYR A 140 0.68 6.14 -2.93
N TRP A 141 1.03 6.35 -4.20
CA TRP A 141 0.60 5.47 -5.30
C TRP A 141 1.04 4.03 -5.08
N ALA A 142 2.28 3.82 -4.64
CA ALA A 142 2.79 2.49 -4.35
C ALA A 142 2.02 1.81 -3.22
N ALA A 143 1.73 2.53 -2.13
CA ALA A 143 0.93 2.02 -1.02
C ALA A 143 -0.50 1.65 -1.46
N VAL A 144 -1.15 2.49 -2.29
CA VAL A 144 -2.49 2.18 -2.82
C VAL A 144 -2.47 0.91 -3.66
N ILE A 145 -1.48 0.76 -4.54
CA ILE A 145 -1.33 -0.45 -5.39
C ILE A 145 -1.13 -1.69 -4.53
N ASP A 146 -0.28 -1.59 -3.50
CA ASP A 146 0.00 -2.68 -2.58
C ASP A 146 -1.28 -3.13 -1.85
N ILE A 147 -1.97 -2.19 -1.20
CA ILE A 147 -3.23 -2.46 -0.49
C ILE A 147 -4.27 -3.07 -1.42
N LYS A 148 -4.44 -2.51 -2.62
CA LYS A 148 -5.41 -3.02 -3.60
C LYS A 148 -5.14 -4.47 -3.96
N ARG A 149 -3.89 -4.81 -4.25
CA ARG A 149 -3.52 -6.12 -4.81
C ARG A 149 -3.35 -7.18 -3.75
N ASN A 150 -2.76 -6.84 -2.61
CA ASN A 150 -2.34 -7.80 -1.60
C ASN A 150 -3.39 -7.98 -0.50
N ALA A 151 -4.21 -6.97 -0.22
CA ALA A 151 -5.25 -7.05 0.81
C ALA A 151 -6.67 -6.97 0.21
N ARG A 152 -7.01 -5.88 -0.48
CA ARG A 152 -8.39 -5.58 -0.88
C ARG A 152 -8.95 -6.58 -1.89
N LEU A 153 -8.23 -6.87 -2.97
CA LEU A 153 -8.73 -7.77 -4.02
C LEU A 153 -8.94 -9.20 -3.50
N PRO A 154 -7.98 -9.83 -2.79
CA PRO A 154 -8.20 -11.17 -2.24
C PRO A 154 -9.32 -11.21 -1.20
N LEU A 155 -9.31 -10.30 -0.22
CA LEU A 155 -10.34 -10.26 0.83
C LEU A 155 -11.72 -9.90 0.26
N GLY A 156 -11.78 -9.10 -0.80
CA GLY A 156 -13.01 -8.80 -1.53
C GLY A 156 -13.65 -10.06 -2.11
N LYS A 157 -12.83 -10.91 -2.77
CA LYS A 157 -13.27 -12.21 -3.28
C LYS A 157 -13.73 -13.14 -2.15
N CYS A 158 -13.00 -13.19 -1.03
CA CYS A 158 -13.42 -13.95 0.15
C CYS A 158 -14.77 -13.49 0.69
N ARG A 159 -14.99 -12.17 0.79
CA ARG A 159 -16.26 -11.58 1.25
C ARG A 159 -17.41 -11.97 0.30
N GLU A 160 -17.20 -11.92 -1.00
CA GLU A 160 -18.19 -12.35 -2.00
C GLU A 160 -18.48 -13.85 -1.93
N TRP A 161 -17.44 -14.67 -1.79
CA TRP A 161 -17.54 -16.12 -1.63
C TRP A 161 -18.35 -16.49 -0.38
N LEU A 162 -18.04 -15.88 0.78
CA LEU A 162 -18.78 -16.07 2.03
C LEU A 162 -20.26 -15.67 1.90
N ARG A 163 -20.53 -14.51 1.29
CA ARG A 163 -21.90 -14.05 1.01
C ARG A 163 -22.69 -15.04 0.14
N GLY A 164 -22.02 -15.80 -0.72
CA GLY A 164 -22.63 -16.88 -1.49
C GLY A 164 -23.24 -17.99 -0.62
N PHE A 165 -22.58 -18.33 0.50
CA PHE A 165 -23.05 -19.38 1.43
C PHE A 165 -24.08 -18.90 2.45
N SER A 166 -24.13 -17.58 2.71
CA SER A 166 -25.06 -17.00 3.68
C SER A 166 -26.46 -16.72 3.12
N LYS A 167 -26.71 -16.93 1.82
CA LYS A 167 -28.03 -16.74 1.22
C LYS A 167 -29.02 -17.79 1.74
N LEU A 168 -30.25 -17.36 2.06
CA LEU A 168 -31.36 -18.25 2.42
C LEU A 168 -31.53 -19.32 1.33
N GLY A 169 -31.38 -20.59 1.69
CA GLY A 169 -31.44 -21.72 0.76
C GLY A 169 -30.13 -22.52 0.64
N SER A 170 -29.09 -22.22 1.43
CA SER A 170 -27.94 -23.12 1.54
C SER A 170 -28.41 -24.51 1.98
N LYS A 171 -28.09 -25.52 1.17
CA LYS A 171 -28.35 -26.94 1.46
C LYS A 171 -27.67 -27.43 2.75
N ASN A 172 -26.71 -26.67 3.29
CA ASN A 172 -25.97 -26.99 4.49
C ASN A 172 -26.08 -25.83 5.52
N PRO A 173 -26.92 -25.97 6.56
CA PRO A 173 -27.10 -24.97 7.61
C PRO A 173 -25.83 -24.66 8.38
N GLN A 174 -25.01 -25.67 8.67
CA GLN A 174 -23.73 -25.50 9.39
C GLN A 174 -22.76 -24.63 8.60
N ARG A 175 -22.65 -24.86 7.28
CA ARG A 175 -21.81 -24.03 6.41
C ARG A 175 -22.31 -22.59 6.33
N SER A 176 -23.62 -22.38 6.30
CA SER A 176 -24.21 -21.03 6.33
C SER A 176 -23.88 -20.31 7.64
N ALA A 177 -24.01 -20.99 8.78
CA ALA A 177 -23.68 -20.45 10.09
C ALA A 177 -22.19 -20.06 10.20
N LEU A 178 -21.28 -20.93 9.75
CA LEU A 178 -19.85 -20.63 9.70
C LEU A 178 -19.53 -19.45 8.78
N ALA A 179 -20.19 -19.35 7.63
CA ALA A 179 -20.02 -18.23 6.71
C ALA A 179 -20.48 -16.90 7.34
N GLN A 180 -21.60 -16.91 8.06
CA GLN A 180 -22.09 -15.73 8.81
C GLN A 180 -21.12 -15.33 9.92
N GLN A 181 -20.61 -16.30 10.68
CA GLN A 181 -19.60 -16.05 11.72
C GLN A 181 -18.32 -15.45 11.11
N ALA A 182 -17.84 -15.98 9.99
CA ALA A 182 -16.67 -15.44 9.30
C ALA A 182 -16.93 -14.01 8.81
N LEU A 183 -18.10 -13.71 8.25
CA LEU A 183 -18.47 -12.35 7.86
C LEU A 183 -18.50 -11.39 9.05
N LEU A 184 -19.01 -11.83 10.20
CA LEU A 184 -18.99 -11.06 11.44
C LEU A 184 -17.54 -10.79 11.91
N MET A 185 -16.65 -11.78 11.84
CA MET A 185 -15.23 -11.61 12.13
C MET A 185 -14.57 -10.55 11.23
N LEU A 186 -14.90 -10.50 9.93
CA LEU A 186 -14.39 -9.46 9.03
C LEU A 186 -14.79 -8.04 9.46
N THR A 187 -15.86 -7.87 10.24
CA THR A 187 -16.27 -6.56 10.77
C THR A 187 -15.53 -6.14 12.04
N MET A 188 -14.88 -7.10 12.73
CA MET A 188 -14.22 -6.88 14.01
C MET A 188 -12.70 -6.89 13.91
N VAL A 189 -12.12 -7.73 13.05
CA VAL A 189 -10.67 -7.91 12.98
C VAL A 189 -10.01 -6.75 12.20
N PRO A 190 -9.03 -6.04 12.80
CA PRO A 190 -8.24 -5.03 12.11
C PRO A 190 -7.49 -5.62 10.91
N TRP A 191 -7.47 -4.93 9.77
CA TRP A 191 -6.86 -5.47 8.56
C TRP A 191 -5.33 -5.49 8.62
N GLY A 192 -4.72 -4.57 9.37
CA GLY A 192 -3.27 -4.43 9.49
C GLY A 192 -2.68 -5.07 10.74
N CYS A 193 -3.44 -5.85 11.52
CA CYS A 193 -2.85 -6.58 12.64
C CYS A 193 -2.03 -7.76 12.15
N SER A 194 -0.98 -8.13 12.90
CA SER A 194 -0.29 -9.39 12.70
C SER A 194 -1.18 -10.57 13.09
N LYS A 195 -0.84 -11.76 12.60
CA LYS A 195 -1.42 -13.01 13.12
C LYS A 195 -1.25 -13.10 14.65
N PRO A 196 -2.18 -13.78 15.35
CA PRO A 196 -2.12 -13.94 16.80
C PRO A 196 -0.83 -14.66 17.24
N ALA A 197 -0.36 -14.34 18.44
CA ALA A 197 0.79 -15.00 19.04
C ALA A 197 0.53 -16.52 19.15
N GLY A 198 1.49 -17.32 18.70
CA GLY A 198 1.38 -18.78 18.63
C GLY A 198 1.37 -19.35 17.20
N LEU A 199 1.28 -18.48 16.18
CA LEU A 199 1.66 -18.82 14.81
C LEU A 199 3.10 -18.32 14.55
N SER A 200 3.95 -19.16 13.98
CA SER A 200 5.40 -18.87 13.87
C SER A 200 5.75 -17.77 12.89
N ASP A 201 4.85 -17.46 11.95
CA ASP A 201 5.06 -16.38 10.99
C ASP A 201 4.46 -15.05 11.48
N SER A 202 5.28 -14.00 11.49
CA SER A 202 4.83 -12.63 11.81
C SER A 202 4.04 -12.00 10.65
N GLU A 203 3.40 -12.84 9.82
CA GLU A 203 2.66 -12.40 8.65
C GLU A 203 1.45 -11.55 9.06
N PRO A 204 1.06 -10.58 8.21
CA PRO A 204 -0.16 -9.83 8.42
C PRO A 204 -1.40 -10.72 8.40
N PHE A 205 -2.38 -10.45 9.25
CA PHE A 205 -3.61 -11.22 9.35
C PHE A 205 -4.34 -11.35 8.02
N TYR A 206 -4.26 -10.33 7.16
CA TYR A 206 -4.92 -10.39 5.86
C TYR A 206 -4.45 -11.59 5.03
N THR A 207 -3.24 -12.15 5.20
CA THR A 207 -2.75 -13.32 4.43
C THR A 207 -3.57 -14.59 4.67
N LEU A 208 -4.30 -14.67 5.78
CA LEU A 208 -5.24 -15.74 6.10
C LEU A 208 -6.44 -15.81 5.15
N TRP A 209 -6.62 -14.83 4.25
CA TRP A 209 -7.64 -14.85 3.20
C TRP A 209 -7.61 -16.15 2.37
N ARG A 210 -6.45 -16.81 2.26
CA ARG A 210 -6.30 -18.08 1.55
C ARG A 210 -7.14 -19.23 2.13
N PHE A 211 -7.43 -19.21 3.43
CA PHE A 211 -8.35 -20.15 4.06
C PHE A 211 -9.82 -19.90 3.68
N LEU A 212 -10.15 -18.70 3.20
CA LEU A 212 -11.50 -18.23 2.89
C LEU A 212 -11.79 -18.28 1.39
N GLY A 213 -11.68 -19.46 0.78
CA GLY A 213 -12.00 -19.63 -0.65
C GLY A 213 -11.54 -20.97 -1.20
N THR A 214 -11.28 -21.00 -2.51
CA THR A 214 -10.75 -22.17 -3.23
C THR A 214 -9.28 -21.97 -3.62
N HIS A 215 -8.52 -21.31 -2.74
CA HIS A 215 -7.14 -20.92 -3.01
C HIS A 215 -6.17 -21.98 -2.52
N TRP A 216 -5.04 -22.11 -3.22
CA TRP A 216 -3.93 -22.92 -2.73
C TRP A 216 -3.34 -22.27 -1.48
N LEU A 217 -3.14 -23.07 -0.45
CA LEU A 217 -2.42 -22.67 0.76
C LEU A 217 -0.95 -22.46 0.40
N SER A 218 -0.32 -21.46 1.02
CA SER A 218 1.15 -21.36 0.97
C SER A 218 1.77 -22.25 2.04
N GLY A 219 3.10 -22.39 2.03
CA GLY A 219 3.81 -23.11 3.10
C GLY A 219 3.47 -22.55 4.48
N SER A 220 3.41 -21.23 4.62
CA SER A 220 3.08 -20.56 5.88
C SER A 220 1.69 -20.96 6.41
N GLN A 221 0.68 -21.07 5.55
CA GLN A 221 -0.65 -21.52 5.99
C GLN A 221 -0.70 -23.02 6.31
N MET A 222 0.16 -23.83 5.71
CA MET A 222 0.29 -25.24 6.08
C MET A 222 0.96 -25.37 7.46
N ASP A 223 1.99 -24.58 7.71
CA ASP A 223 2.68 -24.50 9.00
C ASP A 223 1.71 -24.02 10.10
N ASP A 224 0.91 -22.98 9.82
CA ASP A 224 -0.16 -22.51 10.73
C ASP A 224 -1.10 -23.66 11.14
N MET A 225 -1.51 -24.50 10.18
CA MET A 225 -2.40 -25.64 10.46
C MET A 225 -1.70 -26.71 11.30
N LEU A 226 -0.43 -27.00 11.04
CA LEU A 226 0.35 -27.98 11.80
C LEU A 226 0.57 -27.52 13.24
N GLU A 227 0.83 -26.23 13.45
CA GLU A 227 1.00 -25.64 14.78
C GLU A 227 -0.29 -25.69 15.59
N LEU A 228 -1.44 -25.36 14.98
CA LEU A 228 -2.75 -25.48 15.63
C LEU A 228 -3.07 -26.94 16.02
N LEU A 229 -2.65 -27.90 15.19
CA LEU A 229 -2.81 -29.33 15.51
C LEU A 229 -1.91 -29.75 16.67
N HIS A 230 -0.64 -29.33 16.68
CA HIS A 230 0.31 -29.60 17.76
C HIS A 230 -0.22 -29.04 19.09
N TYR A 231 -0.64 -27.77 19.08
CA TYR A 231 -1.24 -27.12 20.25
C TYR A 231 -2.46 -27.88 20.78
N LYS A 232 -3.32 -28.39 19.88
CA LYS A 232 -4.50 -29.16 20.28
C LYS A 232 -4.13 -30.50 20.92
N ILE A 233 -3.08 -31.17 20.44
CA ILE A 233 -2.59 -32.42 21.02
C ILE A 233 -2.04 -32.15 22.43
N ASP A 234 -1.23 -31.09 22.59
CA ASP A 234 -0.63 -30.75 23.89
C ASP A 234 -1.66 -30.30 24.94
N THR A 235 -2.75 -29.66 24.50
CA THR A 235 -3.80 -29.13 25.39
C THR A 235 -4.96 -30.08 25.63
N SER A 236 -5.04 -31.21 24.92
CA SER A 236 -6.07 -32.22 25.16
C SER A 236 -5.63 -33.12 26.32
N PRO A 237 -6.30 -33.06 27.50
CA PRO A 237 -5.98 -33.98 28.58
C PRO A 237 -6.33 -35.41 28.15
N THR A 238 -5.33 -36.30 28.22
CA THR A 238 -5.48 -37.75 28.05
C THR A 238 -6.37 -38.36 29.12
#